data_AF-A0A2A6FE34-F1
#
_entry.id   AF-A0A2A6FE34-F1
#
_cell.length_a   1.000
_cell.length_b   1.000
_cell.length_c   1.000
_cell.angle_alpha   90.00
_cell.angle_beta   90.00
_cell.angle_gamma   90.00
#
_symmetry.space_group_name_H-M   'P 1'
#
loop_
_entity.id
_entity.type
_entity.pdbx_description
1 polymer ?
#
loop_
_entity_poly.entity_id
_entity_poly.type
_entity_poly.pdbx_seq_one_letter_code
_entity_poly.pdbx_strand_id
1 'polypeptide(L)' 'MKDLDNKGYLRLGDVIGPGGLLPIGRSNWYARIAQKRAPHPVKCGRISLWKVQDIERLLRDPDGYSEAVDDGASK' A
#
# COMPACT_ATOMS: atom_id res chain seq x y z
N MET A 1 0.81 11.12 -15.31
CA MET A 1 1.01 9.70 -14.94
C MET A 1 2.35 9.66 -14.23
N LYS A 2 2.44 9.23 -12.97
CA LYS A 2 3.70 9.20 -12.22
C LYS A 2 4.39 7.88 -12.56
N ASP A 3 5.49 7.93 -13.30
CA ASP A 3 6.31 6.75 -13.63
C ASP A 3 6.80 6.09 -12.33
N LEU A 4 6.48 4.80 -12.16
CA LEU A 4 6.80 4.01 -10.97
C LEU A 4 8.22 3.40 -11.04
N ASP A 5 8.92 3.59 -12.15
CA ASP A 5 10.13 2.87 -12.59
C ASP A 5 11.35 2.94 -11.65
N ASN A 6 11.32 3.73 -10.56
CA ASN A 6 12.48 3.82 -9.66
C ASN A 6 12.17 3.94 -8.16
N LYS A 7 10.92 3.76 -7.73
CA LYS A 7 10.57 3.82 -6.30
C LYS A 7 10.23 2.44 -5.79
N GLY A 8 11.09 1.84 -4.98
CA GLY A 8 10.73 0.61 -4.25
C GLY A 8 9.59 0.84 -3.25
N TYR A 9 9.38 2.08 -2.79
CA TYR A 9 8.44 2.44 -1.74
C TYR A 9 7.65 3.73 -2.02
N LEU A 10 6.38 3.74 -1.64
CA LEU A 10 5.41 4.83 -1.70
C LEU A 10 5.10 5.37 -0.29
N ARG A 11 4.76 6.66 -0.20
CA ARG A 11 4.19 7.24 1.01
C ARG A 11 2.67 7.26 0.92
N LEU A 12 2.03 7.46 2.07
CA LEU A 12 0.57 7.52 2.16
C LEU A 12 -0.06 8.48 1.14
N GLY A 13 0.51 9.68 0.96
CA GLY A 13 0.00 10.66 -0.02
C GLY A 13 0.21 10.30 -1.49
N ASP A 14 1.11 9.34 -1.81
CA ASP A 14 1.23 8.80 -3.16
C ASP A 14 0.20 7.68 -3.40
N VAL A 15 -0.20 6.96 -2.35
CA VAL A 15 -1.19 5.88 -2.43
C VAL A 15 -2.62 6.42 -2.46
N ILE A 16 -2.93 7.43 -1.65
CA ILE A 16 -4.30 7.92 -1.45
C ILE A 16 -4.44 9.42 -1.66
N GLY A 17 -5.67 9.84 -1.96
CA GLY A 17 -6.05 11.24 -2.13
C GLY A 17 -6.20 11.66 -3.59
N PRO A 18 -6.45 12.96 -3.87
CA PRO A 18 -6.80 13.44 -5.21
C PRO A 18 -5.68 13.32 -6.25
N GLY A 19 -4.42 13.21 -5.82
CA GLY A 19 -3.27 12.95 -6.68
C GLY A 19 -2.58 11.61 -6.41
N GLY A 20 -3.21 10.75 -5.61
CA GLY A 20 -2.74 9.41 -5.29
C GLY A 20 -3.36 8.35 -6.19
N LEU A 21 -2.93 7.10 -6.04
CA LEU A 21 -3.41 5.97 -6.83
C LEU A 21 -4.89 5.63 -6.55
N LEU A 22 -5.34 5.83 -5.32
CA LEU A 22 -6.71 5.57 -4.88
C LEU A 22 -7.38 6.86 -4.41
N PRO A 23 -8.56 7.22 -4.96
CA PRO A 23 -9.31 8.40 -4.54
C PRO A 23 -10.08 8.15 -3.23
N ILE A 24 -9.37 7.76 -2.17
CA ILE A 24 -9.92 7.48 -0.84
C ILE A 24 -9.23 8.31 0.23
N GLY A 25 -9.90 8.49 1.36
CA GLY A 25 -9.33 9.18 2.52
C GLY A 25 -8.45 8.28 3.39
N ARG A 26 -7.65 8.91 4.26
CA ARG A 26 -6.77 8.24 5.25
C ARG A 26 -7.51 7.23 6.11
N SER A 27 -8.69 7.59 6.62
CA SER A 27 -9.48 6.72 7.51
C SER A 27 -9.93 5.44 6.80
N ASN A 28 -10.34 5.54 5.53
CA ASN A 28 -10.74 4.37 4.74
C ASN A 28 -9.54 3.47 4.44
N TRP A 29 -8.36 4.06 4.17
CA TRP A 29 -7.13 3.30 3.98
C TRP A 29 -6.76 2.46 5.21
N TYR A 30 -6.74 3.07 6.40
CA TYR A 30 -6.45 2.34 7.63
C TYR A 30 -7.53 1.31 7.99
N ALA A 31 -8.81 1.59 7.70
CA ALA A 31 -9.87 0.60 7.84
C ALA A 31 -9.65 -0.62 6.94
N ARG A 32 -9.19 -0.41 5.69
CA ARG A 32 -8.83 -1.51 4.78
C ARG A 32 -7.61 -2.30 5.26
N ILE A 33 -6.60 -1.63 5.83
CA ILE A 33 -5.46 -2.33 6.45
C ILE A 33 -5.94 -3.20 7.61
N ALA A 34 -6.81 -2.68 8.49
CA ALA A 34 -7.38 -3.45 9.59
C ALA A 34 -8.22 -4.65 9.11
N GLN A 35 -8.88 -4.51 7.96
CA GLN A 35 -9.65 -5.58 7.31
C GLN A 35 -8.78 -6.53 6.46
N LYS A 36 -7.44 -6.36 6.46
CA LYS A 36 -6.50 -7.13 5.63
C LYS A 36 -6.78 -7.04 4.12
N ARG A 37 -7.35 -5.92 3.68
CA ARG A 37 -7.65 -5.62 2.27
C ARG A 37 -6.67 -4.65 1.64
N ALA A 38 -5.65 -4.23 2.38
CA ALA A 38 -4.60 -3.33 1.92
C ALA A 38 -3.28 -3.73 2.58
N PRO A 39 -2.14 -3.51 1.91
CA PRO A 39 -0.85 -3.91 2.44
C PRO A 39 -0.49 -3.13 3.71
N HIS A 40 0.14 -3.86 4.64
CA HIS A 40 0.67 -3.28 5.87
C HIS A 40 1.82 -2.30 5.58
N PRO A 41 1.91 -1.18 6.31
CA PRO A 41 3.01 -0.25 6.15
C PRO A 41 4.32 -0.84 6.67
N VAL A 42 5.38 -0.76 5.87
CA VAL A 42 6.77 -0.94 6.28
C VAL A 42 7.21 0.28 7.07
N LYS A 43 7.64 0.07 8.32
CA LYS A 43 8.15 1.15 9.18
C LYS A 43 9.62 1.40 8.88
N CYS A 44 9.95 2.66 8.57
CA CYS A 44 11.33 3.13 8.44
C CYS A 44 11.51 4.33 9.37
N GLY A 45 11.95 4.08 10.61
CA GLY A 45 12.01 5.11 11.65
C GLY A 45 10.62 5.69 11.97
N ARG A 46 10.45 7.01 11.81
CA ARG A 46 9.17 7.71 12.10
C ARG A 46 8.19 7.72 10.92
N ILE A 47 8.59 7.20 9.75
CA ILE A 47 7.75 7.22 8.55
C ILE A 47 7.20 5.83 8.21
N SER A 48 6.02 5.81 7.59
CA SER A 48 5.38 4.61 7.07
C SER A 48 5.48 4.60 5.56
N LEU A 49 5.93 3.48 5.01
CA LEU A 49 6.20 3.25 3.60
C LEU A 49 5.43 2.02 3.12
N TRP A 50 5.04 1.99 1.85
CA TRP A 50 4.39 0.85 1.22
C TRP A 50 5.19 0.42 0.01
N LYS A 51 5.42 -0.88 -0.19
CA LYS A 51 6.14 -1.33 -1.39
C LYS A 51 5.28 -1.08 -2.63
N VAL A 52 5.90 -0.62 -3.71
CA VAL A 52 5.17 -0.41 -4.99
C VAL A 52 4.51 -1.70 -5.45
N GLN A 53 5.22 -2.83 -5.37
CA GLN A 53 4.72 -4.13 -5.81
C GLN A 53 3.43 -4.56 -5.08
N ASP A 54 3.32 -4.30 -3.78
CA ASP A 54 2.12 -4.66 -3.01
C ASP A 54 0.93 -3.78 -3.39
N ILE A 55 1.18 -2.51 -3.67
CA ILE A 55 0.17 -1.58 -4.15
C ILE A 55 -0.25 -1.91 -5.58
N GLU A 56 0.67 -2.30 -6.46
CA GLU A 56 0.35 -2.78 -7.82
C GLU A 56 -0.49 -4.05 -7.79
N ARG A 57 -0.20 -4.98 -6.87
CA ARG A 57 -1.03 -6.18 -6.64
C ARG A 57 -2.43 -5.80 -6.20
N LEU A 58 -2.56 -4.87 -5.24
CA LEU A 58 -3.86 -4.34 -4.81
C LEU A 58 -4.63 -3.68 -5.96
N LEU A 59 -3.96 -2.96 -6.86
CA LEU A 59 -4.62 -2.30 -7.99
C LEU A 59 -5.05 -3.30 -9.08
N ARG A 60 -4.33 -4.41 -9.22
CA ARG A 60 -4.63 -5.46 -10.20
C ARG A 60 -5.74 -6.39 -9.73
N ASP A 61 -5.91 -6.56 -8.41
CA ASP A 61 -6.97 -7.39 -7.83
C ASP A 61 -8.15 -6.54 -7.33
N PRO A 62 -9.27 -6.48 -8.08
CA PRO A 62 -10.43 -5.67 -7.73
C PRO A 62 -11.22 -6.18 -6.50
N ASP A 63 -11.08 -7.46 -6.13
CA ASP A 63 -11.84 -8.06 -5.03
C ASP A 63 -11.15 -7.92 -3.66
N GLY A 64 -9.91 -7.44 -3.66
CA GLY A 64 -9.17 -7.02 -2.48
C GLY A 64 -7.88 -7.80 -2.34
N TYR A 65 -6.83 -7.08 -1.96
CA TYR A 65 -5.52 -7.64 -1.65
C TYR A 65 -5.66 -8.78 -0.63
N SER A 66 -5.72 -10.02 -1.11
CA SER A 66 -5.57 -11.19 -0.26
C SER A 66 -4.08 -11.28 0.04
N GLU A 67 -3.69 -11.03 1.29
CA GLU A 67 -2.37 -11.42 1.78
C GLU A 67 -2.26 -12.95 1.56
N ALA A 68 -1.75 -13.36 0.40
CA ALA A 68 -1.07 -14.64 0.31
C ALA A 68 0.07 -14.51 1.32
N VAL A 69 -0.17 -15.13 2.47
CA VAL A 69 0.66 -15.20 3.66
C VAL A 69 2.12 -15.42 3.29
N ASP A 70 2.85 -14.33 3.06
CA ASP A 70 4.29 -14.33 3.12
C ASP A 70 4.62 -13.95 4.55
N ASP A 71 4.68 -14.97 5.40
CA ASP A 71 5.26 -14.94 6.75
C ASP A 71 6.78 -14.71 6.59
N GLY A 72 7.12 -13.55 6.04
CA GLY A 72 8.45 -13.08 5.72
C GLY A 72 8.97 -12.16 6.83
N ALA A 73 8.64 -12.46 8.08
CA ALA A 73 9.41 -11.97 9.23
C ALA A 73 10.70 -12.80 9.34
N SER A 74 11.60 -12.68 8.37
CA SER A 74 12.99 -13.14 8.51
C SER A 74 13.84 -11.98 9.04
N LYS A 75 14.06 -11.94 10.35
CA LYS A 75 15.37 -12.12 11.02
C LYS A 75 15.28 -11.76 12.50
#